data_AF-A0A7Y1TLW2-F1
#
_entry.id   AF-A0A7Y1TLW2-F1
#
_cell.length_a   1.000
_cell.length_b   1.000
_cell.length_c   1.000
_cell.angle_alpha   90.00
_cell.angle_beta   90.00
_cell.angle_gamma   90.00
#
_symmetry.space_group_name_H-M   'P 1'
#
loop_
_entity.id
_entity.type
_entity.pdbx_description
1 polymer ?
#
loop_
_entity_poly.entity_id
_entity_poly.type
_entity_poly.pdbx_seq_one_letter_code
_entity_poly.pdbx_strand_id
1 'polypeptide(L)'
;DKVIIEHLENHPIQAIKLPFSLEKEKQYGTYLKGKEFKIKTQEDTMELASDSLALEGRHNLKNTMAAITAAKLVGIRKETIRESIQNFQGAAHRLEKVLKIHHVQYINDSKATNVNATYYALDSMTTPTVWIVGGVDKGNDYKALMPLVREKVKAIICLGEDNSKLRQTFVNAVDIFVETFAMSEAVKVAYKIAERGDTVLLSPACASFDLFQNYEDRGNQFKEAIKNL
;
A
#
# COMPACT_ATOMS: atom_id res chain seq x y z
N ASP A 1 14.57 14.41 -14.98
CA ASP A 1 14.13 14.70 -16.35
C ASP A 1 14.75 16.04 -16.74
N LYS A 2 15.50 16.11 -17.86
CA LYS A 2 16.23 17.33 -18.24
C LYS A 2 15.29 18.48 -18.63
N VAL A 3 14.18 18.17 -19.30
CA VAL A 3 13.20 19.16 -19.76
C VAL A 3 12.50 19.82 -18.57
N ILE A 4 12.15 19.02 -17.55
CA ILE A 4 11.53 19.55 -16.33
C ILE A 4 12.50 20.47 -15.57
N ILE A 5 13.79 20.10 -15.50
CA ILE A 5 14.80 20.90 -14.78
C ILE A 5 15.02 22.24 -15.50
N GLU A 6 15.25 22.24 -16.82
CA GLU A 6 15.42 23.46 -17.62
C GLU A 6 14.18 24.38 -17.56
N HIS A 7 12.98 23.79 -17.49
CA HIS A 7 11.76 24.58 -17.35
C HIS A 7 11.66 25.24 -15.96
N LEU A 8 12.01 24.53 -14.89
CA LEU A 8 12.01 25.05 -13.52
C LEU A 8 13.09 26.11 -13.29
N GLU A 9 14.22 26.04 -14.00
CA GLU A 9 15.27 27.08 -13.96
C GLU A 9 14.74 28.43 -14.47
N ASN A 10 13.86 28.41 -15.48
CA ASN A 10 13.29 29.61 -16.08
C ASN A 10 11.96 30.05 -15.44
N HIS A 11 11.37 29.22 -14.58
CA HIS A 11 10.08 29.48 -13.91
C HIS A 11 10.23 29.28 -12.40
N PRO A 12 10.76 30.28 -11.67
CA PRO A 12 11.04 30.15 -10.25
C PRO A 12 9.75 29.86 -9.47
N ILE A 13 9.78 28.78 -8.68
CA ILE A 13 8.65 28.35 -7.86
C ILE A 13 8.42 29.39 -6.77
N GLN A 14 7.30 30.10 -6.84
CA GLN A 14 6.87 31.04 -5.79
C GLN A 14 6.24 30.35 -4.57
N ALA A 15 5.89 29.06 -4.71
CA ALA A 15 5.30 28.28 -3.62
C ALA A 15 6.31 28.06 -2.48
N ILE A 16 5.86 28.29 -1.25
CA ILE A 16 6.65 28.04 -0.05
C ILE A 16 6.59 26.55 0.30
N LYS A 17 7.75 25.93 0.46
CA LYS A 17 7.86 24.50 0.78
C LYS A 17 7.49 24.24 2.24
N LEU A 18 6.50 23.38 2.45
CA LEU A 18 6.12 22.85 3.78
C LEU A 18 6.43 21.35 3.85
N PRO A 19 7.60 20.94 4.36
CA PRO A 19 7.97 19.53 4.45
C PRO A 19 7.22 18.80 5.57
N PHE A 20 7.19 17.48 5.50
CA PHE A 20 6.79 16.64 6.65
C PHE A 20 7.89 15.67 7.09
N SER A 21 7.99 15.37 8.39
CA SER A 21 8.98 14.43 8.93
C SER A 21 8.52 13.67 10.18
N LEU A 22 8.73 12.36 10.18
CA LEU A 22 8.45 11.51 11.35
C LEU A 22 9.54 11.60 12.44
N GLU A 23 10.71 12.14 12.12
CA GLU A 23 11.92 12.00 12.96
C GLU A 23 12.53 13.34 13.36
N LYS A 24 12.46 14.35 12.46
CA LYS A 24 13.12 15.64 12.67
C LYS A 24 12.10 16.74 12.83
N GLU A 25 12.28 17.57 13.86
CA GLU A 25 11.54 18.81 13.98
C GLU A 25 11.79 19.72 12.76
N LYS A 26 10.79 20.51 12.40
CA LYS A 26 10.85 21.45 11.28
C LYS A 26 10.47 22.84 11.74
N GLN A 27 11.16 23.85 11.20
CA GLN A 27 10.80 25.25 11.41
C GLN A 27 9.42 25.55 10.82
N TYR A 28 9.16 25.07 9.60
CA TYR A 28 7.87 25.11 8.91
C TYR A 28 7.51 23.72 8.38
N GLY A 29 6.21 23.42 8.32
CA GLY A 29 5.65 22.14 7.90
C GLY A 29 5.20 21.27 9.06
N THR A 30 5.06 19.97 8.82
CA THR A 30 4.45 19.05 9.80
C THR A 30 5.46 18.04 10.32
N TYR A 31 5.55 17.85 11.63
CA TYR A 31 6.42 16.84 12.20
C TYR A 31 5.78 16.12 13.38
N LEU A 32 6.20 14.87 13.59
CA LEU A 32 5.77 14.08 14.73
C LEU A 32 6.73 14.34 15.92
N LYS A 33 6.19 14.74 17.07
CA LYS A 33 6.93 14.91 18.32
C LYS A 33 6.23 14.09 19.40
N GLY A 34 6.85 12.97 19.80
CA GLY A 34 6.20 12.00 20.69
C GLY A 34 4.96 11.41 20.01
N LYS A 35 3.78 11.64 20.61
CA LYS A 35 2.48 11.22 20.06
C LYS A 35 1.65 12.41 19.53
N GLU A 36 2.31 13.48 19.09
CA GLU A 36 1.63 14.67 18.58
C GLU A 36 2.18 15.09 17.22
N PHE A 37 1.30 15.37 16.28
CA PHE A 37 1.59 16.12 15.07
C PHE A 37 1.66 17.61 15.41
N LYS A 38 2.80 18.24 15.12
CA LYS A 38 2.97 19.70 15.13
C LYS A 38 2.94 20.18 13.70
N ILE A 39 1.97 21.03 13.37
CA ILE A 39 1.78 21.66 12.05
C ILE A 39 2.16 23.13 12.20
N LYS A 40 3.30 23.54 11.65
CA LYS A 40 3.79 24.93 11.70
C LYS A 40 3.66 25.59 10.35
N THR A 41 2.85 26.63 10.26
CA THR A 41 2.79 27.53 9.10
C THR A 41 3.57 28.82 9.39
N GLN A 42 3.59 29.76 8.46
CA GLN A 42 4.18 31.08 8.72
C GLN A 42 3.34 31.93 9.67
N GLU A 43 2.04 31.65 9.75
CA GLU A 43 1.08 32.45 10.50
C GLU A 43 0.86 31.89 11.91
N ASP A 44 0.78 30.56 12.03
CA ASP A 44 0.44 29.91 13.28
C ASP A 44 0.93 28.46 13.40
N THR A 45 0.68 27.87 14.57
CA THR A 45 0.96 26.47 14.86
C THR A 45 -0.30 25.75 15.32
N MET A 46 -0.55 24.57 14.78
CA MET A 46 -1.61 23.65 15.21
C MET A 46 -0.99 22.35 15.73
N GLU A 47 -1.62 21.77 16.74
CA GLU A 47 -1.15 20.54 17.38
C GLU A 47 -2.28 19.50 17.43
N LEU A 48 -2.05 18.30 16.92
CA LEU A 48 -3.03 17.21 16.88
C LEU A 48 -2.42 15.94 17.46
N ALA A 49 -3.15 15.24 18.32
CA ALA A 49 -2.70 13.96 18.85
C ALA A 49 -2.66 12.88 17.74
N SER A 50 -1.62 12.05 17.74
CA SER A 50 -1.38 11.01 16.74
C SER A 50 -1.97 9.65 17.12
N ASP A 51 -2.46 9.49 18.35
CA ASP A 51 -3.22 8.31 18.78
C ASP A 51 -4.62 8.24 18.14
N SER A 52 -5.07 9.36 17.59
CA SER A 52 -6.37 9.57 16.96
C SER A 52 -6.43 9.12 15.50
N LEU A 53 -5.54 8.22 15.08
CA LEU A 53 -5.44 7.78 13.68
C LEU A 53 -6.24 6.50 13.45
N ALA A 54 -7.12 6.53 12.46
CA ALA A 54 -7.79 5.32 11.98
C ALA A 54 -6.84 4.34 11.27
N LEU A 55 -5.78 4.86 10.63
CA LEU A 55 -4.85 4.07 9.82
C LEU A 55 -3.49 3.91 10.50
N GLU A 56 -3.06 2.67 10.65
CA GLU A 56 -1.77 2.29 11.22
C GLU A 56 -0.65 2.30 10.15
N GLY A 57 0.60 2.45 10.60
CA GLY A 57 1.81 2.33 9.77
C GLY A 57 2.53 3.63 9.41
N ARG A 58 3.86 3.57 9.27
CA ARG A 58 4.74 4.74 9.05
C ARG A 58 4.41 5.52 7.77
N HIS A 59 3.99 4.85 6.70
CA HIS A 59 3.63 5.51 5.45
C HIS A 59 2.28 6.25 5.56
N ASN A 60 1.32 5.68 6.30
CA ASN A 60 0.03 6.35 6.56
C ASN A 60 0.21 7.56 7.45
N LEU A 61 1.11 7.52 8.43
CA LEU A 61 1.50 8.73 9.18
C LEU A 61 1.96 9.85 8.25
N LYS A 62 2.85 9.56 7.30
CA LYS A 62 3.31 10.55 6.31
C LYS A 62 2.17 11.09 5.44
N ASN A 63 1.27 10.22 4.98
CA ASN A 63 0.10 10.64 4.18
C ASN A 63 -0.83 11.55 5.00
N THR A 64 -1.09 11.18 6.26
CA THR A 64 -1.88 12.01 7.18
C THR A 64 -1.20 13.36 7.39
N MET A 65 0.11 13.39 7.62
CA MET A 65 0.85 14.64 7.80
C MET A 65 0.75 15.56 6.57
N ALA A 66 0.82 15.01 5.35
CA ALA A 66 0.59 15.78 4.14
C ALA A 66 -0.86 16.32 4.07
N ALA A 67 -1.85 15.46 4.35
CA ALA A 67 -3.27 15.83 4.32
C ALA A 67 -3.64 16.91 5.34
N ILE A 68 -3.17 16.80 6.60
CA ILE A 68 -3.43 17.81 7.63
C ILE A 68 -2.74 19.13 7.33
N THR A 69 -1.56 19.10 6.70
CA THR A 69 -0.88 20.32 6.26
C THR A 69 -1.74 21.03 5.21
N ALA A 70 -2.22 20.30 4.21
CA ALA A 70 -3.11 20.86 3.19
C ALA A 70 -4.42 21.41 3.79
N ALA A 71 -5.07 20.64 4.68
CA ALA A 71 -6.31 21.06 5.35
C ALA A 71 -6.11 22.31 6.23
N LYS A 72 -4.95 22.41 6.91
CA LYS A 72 -4.58 23.60 7.68
C LYS A 72 -4.42 24.83 6.79
N LEU A 73 -3.75 24.69 5.65
CA LEU A 73 -3.49 25.80 4.72
C LEU A 73 -4.76 26.37 4.09
N VAL A 74 -5.79 25.54 3.89
CA VAL A 74 -7.09 26.01 3.40
C VAL A 74 -8.03 26.48 4.53
N GLY A 75 -7.55 26.52 5.77
CA GLY A 75 -8.29 27.07 6.90
C GLY A 75 -9.33 26.13 7.53
N ILE A 76 -9.23 24.81 7.36
CA ILE A 76 -10.15 23.88 8.03
C ILE A 76 -9.91 23.91 9.55
N ARG A 77 -11.00 23.90 10.32
CA ARG A 77 -10.95 23.91 11.79
C ARG A 77 -10.28 22.64 12.31
N LYS A 78 -9.54 22.79 13.41
CA LYS A 78 -8.81 21.71 14.10
C LYS A 78 -9.69 20.50 14.39
N GLU A 79 -10.90 20.76 14.88
CA GLU A 79 -11.87 19.74 15.28
C GLU A 79 -12.34 18.91 14.08
N THR A 80 -12.65 19.56 12.96
CA THR A 80 -13.04 18.88 11.71
C THR A 80 -11.91 18.03 11.15
N ILE A 81 -10.67 18.52 11.20
CA ILE A 81 -9.48 17.75 10.80
C ILE A 81 -9.34 16.50 11.69
N ARG A 82 -9.43 16.68 13.01
CA ARG A 82 -9.34 15.59 13.99
C ARG A 82 -10.39 14.50 13.75
N GLU A 83 -11.66 14.90 13.63
CA GLU A 83 -12.78 13.97 13.38
C GLU A 83 -12.61 13.22 12.06
N SER A 84 -12.15 13.90 11.01
CA SER A 84 -11.95 13.31 9.70
C SER A 84 -10.86 12.24 9.73
N ILE A 85 -9.77 12.47 10.45
CA ILE A 85 -8.66 11.50 10.60
C ILE A 85 -9.06 10.31 11.47
N GLN A 86 -9.81 10.55 12.54
CA GLN A 86 -10.30 9.50 13.46
C GLN A 86 -11.29 8.56 12.78
N ASN A 87 -12.13 9.10 11.88
CA ASN A 87 -13.17 8.33 11.20
C ASN A 87 -12.76 7.89 9.79
N PHE A 88 -11.53 8.19 9.35
CA PHE A 88 -11.09 7.85 8.00
C PHE A 88 -11.03 6.34 7.83
N GLN A 89 -12.01 5.78 7.13
CA GLN A 89 -11.94 4.40 6.71
C GLN A 89 -10.96 4.31 5.54
N GLY A 90 -10.01 3.35 5.62
CA GLY A 90 -9.08 3.09 4.54
C GLY A 90 -9.81 2.89 3.22
N ALA A 91 -9.19 3.30 2.12
CA ALA A 91 -9.79 3.10 0.81
C ALA A 91 -9.99 1.60 0.55
N ALA A 92 -11.12 1.23 -0.03
CA ALA A 92 -11.33 -0.12 -0.54
C ALA A 92 -10.15 -0.54 -1.42
N HIS A 93 -9.81 -1.83 -1.40
CA HIS A 93 -8.69 -2.39 -2.16
C HIS A 93 -7.29 -1.88 -1.76
N ARG A 94 -7.13 -1.27 -0.57
CA ARG A 94 -5.84 -0.84 -0.02
C ARG A 94 -5.63 -1.46 1.37
N LEU A 95 -4.85 -2.55 1.42
CA LEU A 95 -4.68 -3.39 2.62
C LEU A 95 -6.00 -3.68 3.37
N GLU A 96 -7.07 -3.87 2.60
CA GLU A 96 -8.42 -4.11 3.10
C GLU A 96 -8.51 -5.51 3.69
N LYS A 97 -8.74 -5.63 5.01
CA LYS A 97 -8.99 -6.93 5.65
C LYS A 97 -10.39 -7.41 5.24
N VAL A 98 -10.45 -8.41 4.38
CA VAL A 98 -11.70 -8.90 3.79
C VAL A 98 -12.44 -9.82 4.75
N LEU A 99 -11.84 -10.96 5.06
CA LEU A 99 -12.44 -12.05 5.85
C LEU A 99 -11.35 -12.87 6.52
N LYS A 100 -11.73 -13.62 7.55
CA LYS A 100 -10.85 -14.59 8.22
C LYS A 100 -11.52 -15.97 8.18
N ILE A 101 -10.92 -16.91 7.45
CA ILE A 101 -11.46 -18.26 7.23
C ILE A 101 -10.47 -19.26 7.83
N HIS A 102 -10.94 -20.17 8.68
CA HIS A 102 -10.07 -21.13 9.40
C HIS A 102 -8.81 -20.50 10.04
N HIS A 103 -8.97 -19.28 10.56
CA HIS A 103 -7.92 -18.43 11.14
C HIS A 103 -6.86 -17.88 10.17
N VAL A 104 -7.02 -18.08 8.87
CA VAL A 104 -6.24 -17.42 7.81
C VAL A 104 -6.85 -16.05 7.51
N GLN A 105 -6.05 -15.00 7.55
CA GLN A 105 -6.51 -13.65 7.22
C GLN A 105 -6.39 -13.39 5.72
N TYR A 106 -7.46 -12.91 5.07
CA TYR A 106 -7.43 -12.49 3.67
C TYR A 106 -7.38 -10.97 3.58
N ILE A 107 -6.41 -10.44 2.83
CA ILE A 107 -6.17 -9.01 2.66
C ILE A 107 -6.19 -8.65 1.18
N ASN A 108 -7.03 -7.69 0.82
CA ASN A 108 -7.18 -7.15 -0.52
C ASN A 108 -6.41 -5.83 -0.65
N ASP A 109 -5.33 -5.87 -1.42
CA ASP A 109 -4.52 -4.71 -1.79
C ASP A 109 -4.42 -4.58 -3.32
N SER A 110 -5.52 -4.86 -4.03
CA SER A 110 -5.56 -4.82 -5.50
C SER A 110 -5.13 -3.47 -6.11
N LYS A 111 -5.22 -2.37 -5.34
CA LYS A 111 -4.75 -1.04 -5.74
C LYS A 111 -3.22 -0.91 -5.82
N ALA A 112 -2.47 -1.88 -5.29
CA ALA A 112 -1.01 -1.92 -5.43
C ALA A 112 -0.56 -2.33 -6.84
N THR A 113 -0.75 -1.42 -7.80
CA THR A 113 -0.46 -1.61 -9.22
C THR A 113 1.01 -1.34 -9.59
N ASN A 114 1.88 -1.21 -8.60
CA ASN A 114 3.33 -0.99 -8.78
C ASN A 114 4.14 -1.64 -7.65
N VAL A 115 5.44 -1.82 -7.90
CA VAL A 115 6.40 -2.45 -6.98
C VAL A 115 6.44 -1.75 -5.62
N ASN A 116 6.45 -0.43 -5.58
CA ASN A 116 6.57 0.32 -4.32
C ASN A 116 5.34 0.15 -3.43
N ALA A 117 4.14 0.14 -4.01
CA ALA A 117 2.91 -0.14 -3.26
C ALA A 117 2.95 -1.55 -2.65
N THR A 118 3.40 -2.54 -3.44
CA THR A 118 3.50 -3.93 -2.97
C THR A 118 4.59 -4.11 -1.92
N TYR A 119 5.69 -3.37 -2.01
CA TYR A 119 6.73 -3.32 -0.98
C TYR A 119 6.12 -2.97 0.38
N TYR A 120 5.34 -1.88 0.46
CA TYR A 120 4.71 -1.49 1.71
C TYR A 120 3.67 -2.49 2.20
N ALA A 121 2.98 -3.17 1.28
CA ALA A 121 2.04 -4.22 1.64
C ALA A 121 2.74 -5.40 2.30
N LEU A 122 3.79 -5.93 1.67
CA LEU A 122 4.62 -7.02 2.21
C LEU A 122 5.31 -6.60 3.52
N ASP A 123 5.86 -5.39 3.60
CA ASP A 123 6.49 -4.85 4.80
C ASP A 123 5.51 -4.81 5.99
N SER A 124 4.23 -4.52 5.73
CA SER A 124 3.19 -4.50 6.77
C SER A 124 2.77 -5.88 7.28
N MET A 125 3.15 -6.97 6.60
CA MET A 125 2.80 -8.32 7.02
C MET A 125 3.63 -8.75 8.23
N THR A 126 2.96 -9.35 9.21
CA THR A 126 3.56 -9.83 10.46
C THR A 126 3.48 -11.35 10.63
N THR A 127 2.85 -12.05 9.67
CA THR A 127 2.69 -13.51 9.64
C THR A 127 3.22 -14.06 8.31
N PRO A 128 3.53 -15.37 8.22
CA PRO A 128 3.81 -16.00 6.93
C PRO A 128 2.69 -15.70 5.93
N THR A 129 3.10 -15.33 4.72
CA THR A 129 2.18 -14.77 3.71
C THR A 129 2.16 -15.63 2.46
N VAL A 130 0.97 -16.05 2.05
CA VAL A 130 0.70 -16.56 0.69
C VAL A 130 0.36 -15.34 -0.17
N TRP A 131 1.26 -15.03 -1.09
CA TRP A 131 1.20 -13.79 -1.87
C TRP A 131 0.64 -14.05 -3.27
N ILE A 132 -0.47 -13.39 -3.61
CA ILE A 132 -1.05 -13.37 -4.95
C ILE A 132 -0.53 -12.13 -5.68
N VAL A 133 0.22 -12.36 -6.76
CA VAL A 133 0.92 -11.35 -7.56
C VAL A 133 0.65 -11.54 -9.04
N GLY A 134 0.74 -10.49 -9.85
CA GLY A 134 0.67 -10.61 -11.29
C GLY A 134 -0.28 -9.63 -11.95
N GLY A 135 -0.30 -9.69 -13.28
CA GLY A 135 -0.92 -8.73 -14.16
C GLY A 135 0.08 -8.24 -15.22
N VAL A 136 -0.24 -7.13 -15.87
CA VAL A 136 0.59 -6.53 -16.92
C VAL A 136 1.83 -5.84 -16.34
N ASP A 137 3.01 -6.40 -16.63
CA ASP A 137 4.31 -5.76 -16.32
C ASP A 137 4.51 -4.50 -17.16
N LYS A 138 5.01 -3.43 -16.52
CA LYS A 138 5.34 -2.15 -17.15
C LYS A 138 6.84 -1.85 -17.11
N GLY A 139 7.68 -2.89 -17.10
CA GLY A 139 9.12 -2.76 -16.96
C GLY A 139 9.58 -2.65 -15.50
N ASN A 140 8.83 -3.23 -14.58
CA ASN A 140 9.10 -3.16 -13.14
C ASN A 140 10.39 -3.88 -12.75
N ASP A 141 11.15 -3.35 -11.78
CA ASP A 141 12.24 -4.10 -11.14
C ASP A 141 11.74 -4.77 -9.85
N TYR A 142 11.43 -6.06 -9.94
CA TYR A 142 10.93 -6.85 -8.82
C TYR A 142 12.00 -7.21 -7.80
N LYS A 143 13.30 -7.06 -8.11
CA LYS A 143 14.39 -7.39 -7.19
C LYS A 143 14.32 -6.58 -5.89
N ALA A 144 13.73 -5.38 -5.94
CA ALA A 144 13.48 -4.55 -4.77
C ALA A 144 12.61 -5.24 -3.70
N LEU A 145 11.77 -6.21 -4.08
CA LEU A 145 10.91 -6.96 -3.16
C LEU A 145 11.60 -8.19 -2.57
N MET A 146 12.72 -8.63 -3.14
CA MET A 146 13.40 -9.89 -2.78
C MET A 146 13.67 -10.05 -1.28
N PRO A 147 14.15 -9.03 -0.54
CA PRO A 147 14.38 -9.17 0.90
C PRO A 147 13.09 -9.51 1.66
N LEU A 148 11.99 -8.82 1.35
CA LEU A 148 10.68 -9.05 1.99
C LEU A 148 10.09 -10.40 1.59
N VAL A 149 10.28 -10.81 0.33
CA VAL A 149 9.82 -12.12 -0.16
C VAL A 149 10.49 -13.24 0.64
N ARG A 150 11.81 -13.20 0.79
CA ARG A 150 12.55 -14.22 1.55
C ARG A 150 12.22 -14.25 3.04
N GLU A 151 11.89 -13.09 3.61
CA GLU A 151 11.59 -12.98 5.04
C GLU A 151 10.14 -13.40 5.37
N LYS A 152 9.17 -13.03 4.52
CA LYS A 152 7.75 -13.04 4.89
C LYS A 152 6.87 -13.94 4.02
N VAL A 153 7.29 -14.21 2.78
CA VAL A 153 6.44 -14.91 1.80
C VAL A 153 6.72 -16.40 1.84
N LYS A 154 5.68 -17.16 2.22
CA LYS A 154 5.69 -18.62 2.27
C LYS A 154 5.47 -19.25 0.89
N ALA A 155 4.60 -18.65 0.10
CA ALA A 155 4.24 -19.13 -1.24
C ALA A 155 3.83 -17.97 -2.14
N ILE A 156 4.06 -18.12 -3.44
CA ILE A 156 3.66 -17.16 -4.46
C ILE A 156 2.67 -17.81 -5.42
N ILE A 157 1.57 -17.11 -5.67
CA ILE A 157 0.58 -17.46 -6.68
C ILE A 157 0.57 -16.34 -7.71
N CYS A 158 1.13 -16.64 -8.87
CA CYS A 158 1.13 -15.74 -10.01
C CYS A 158 -0.21 -15.82 -10.76
N LEU A 159 -0.76 -14.65 -11.06
CA LEU A 159 -2.03 -14.48 -11.75
C LEU A 159 -1.82 -13.50 -12.92
N GLY A 160 -1.88 -14.00 -14.14
CA GLY A 160 -1.66 -13.19 -15.33
C GLY A 160 -1.31 -14.03 -16.55
N GLU A 161 -1.36 -13.41 -17.73
CA GLU A 161 -1.03 -14.09 -18.99
C GLU A 161 0.49 -14.30 -19.16
N ASP A 162 1.31 -13.31 -18.80
CA ASP A 162 2.77 -13.39 -18.82
C ASP A 162 3.37 -13.16 -17.43
N ASN A 163 3.78 -14.25 -16.79
CA ASN A 163 4.41 -14.23 -15.47
C ASN A 163 5.93 -14.47 -15.54
N SER A 164 6.53 -14.47 -16.73
CA SER A 164 7.92 -14.90 -16.95
C SER A 164 8.93 -14.17 -16.07
N LYS A 165 8.79 -12.84 -15.94
CA LYS A 165 9.69 -12.01 -15.15
C LYS A 165 9.52 -12.20 -13.64
N LEU A 166 8.28 -12.37 -13.17
CA LEU A 166 7.98 -12.69 -11.77
C LEU A 166 8.55 -14.06 -11.41
N ARG A 167 8.36 -15.05 -12.28
CA ARG A 167 8.93 -16.39 -12.16
C ARG A 167 10.45 -16.36 -12.12
N GLN A 168 11.09 -15.71 -13.10
CA GLN A 168 12.55 -15.59 -13.13
C GLN A 168 13.10 -14.93 -11.86
N THR A 169 12.36 -13.95 -11.31
CA THR A 169 12.79 -13.24 -10.10
C THR A 169 12.61 -14.11 -8.86
N PHE A 170 11.45 -14.74 -8.67
CA PHE A 170 11.05 -15.29 -7.37
C PHE A 170 10.95 -16.81 -7.27
N VAL A 171 11.02 -17.57 -8.37
CA VAL A 171 10.82 -19.03 -8.34
C VAL A 171 11.82 -19.75 -7.41
N ASN A 172 13.04 -19.23 -7.28
CA ASN A 172 14.06 -19.78 -6.39
C ASN A 172 14.08 -19.12 -5.00
N ALA A 173 13.14 -18.21 -4.72
CA ALA A 173 13.05 -17.47 -3.46
C ALA A 173 11.98 -18.04 -2.52
N VAL A 174 11.08 -18.89 -3.01
CA VAL A 174 9.99 -19.51 -2.26
C VAL A 174 9.88 -20.99 -2.63
N ASP A 175 9.40 -21.82 -1.71
CA ASP A 175 9.26 -23.26 -1.96
C ASP A 175 8.09 -23.58 -2.90
N ILE A 176 7.03 -22.76 -2.85
CA ILE A 176 5.81 -22.96 -3.63
C ILE A 176 5.59 -21.74 -4.53
N PHE A 177 5.64 -21.99 -5.84
CA PHE A 177 5.32 -21.02 -6.88
C PHE A 177 4.30 -21.62 -7.84
N VAL A 178 3.11 -21.05 -7.90
CA VAL A 178 2.01 -21.56 -8.74
C VAL A 178 1.56 -20.47 -9.71
N GLU A 179 1.32 -20.84 -10.97
CA GLU A 179 0.74 -19.94 -11.98
C GLU A 179 -0.74 -20.28 -12.16
N THR A 180 -1.58 -19.26 -12.22
CA THR A 180 -3.05 -19.35 -12.36
C THR A 180 -3.54 -18.31 -13.36
N PHE A 181 -4.71 -18.57 -13.96
CA PHE A 181 -5.27 -17.70 -14.99
C PHE A 181 -6.63 -17.09 -14.59
N ALA A 182 -7.14 -17.43 -13.41
CA ALA A 182 -8.36 -16.85 -12.87
C ALA A 182 -8.22 -16.57 -11.37
N MET A 183 -8.82 -15.47 -10.90
CA MET A 183 -8.81 -15.09 -9.48
C MET A 183 -9.40 -16.19 -8.58
N SER A 184 -10.45 -16.86 -9.04
CA SER A 184 -11.08 -17.96 -8.31
C SER A 184 -10.15 -19.16 -8.13
N GLU A 185 -9.30 -19.46 -9.12
CA GLU A 185 -8.26 -20.49 -9.01
C GLU A 185 -7.17 -20.06 -8.03
N ALA A 186 -6.69 -18.82 -8.15
CA ALA A 186 -5.68 -18.27 -7.25
C ALA A 186 -6.12 -18.37 -5.77
N VAL A 187 -7.37 -17.99 -5.49
CA VAL A 187 -7.93 -18.07 -4.13
C VAL A 187 -8.08 -19.52 -3.65
N LYS A 188 -8.52 -20.44 -4.51
CA LYS A 188 -8.61 -21.88 -4.17
C LYS A 188 -7.23 -22.49 -3.89
N VAL A 189 -6.22 -22.13 -4.67
CA VAL A 189 -4.83 -22.56 -4.46
C VAL A 189 -4.31 -21.98 -3.14
N ALA A 190 -4.54 -20.69 -2.89
CA ALA A 190 -4.15 -20.04 -1.64
C ALA A 190 -4.79 -20.72 -0.42
N TYR A 191 -6.08 -21.05 -0.51
CA TYR A 191 -6.81 -21.76 0.54
C TYR A 191 -6.22 -23.13 0.88
N LYS A 192 -5.69 -23.86 -0.11
CA LYS A 192 -5.06 -25.17 0.10
C LYS A 192 -3.66 -25.09 0.71
N ILE A 193 -2.93 -24.00 0.46
CA ILE A 193 -1.55 -23.81 0.91
C ILE A 193 -1.47 -23.12 2.28
N ALA A 194 -2.39 -22.18 2.52
CA ALA A 194 -2.42 -21.39 3.74
C ALA A 194 -2.74 -22.26 4.96
N GLU A 195 -2.00 -22.05 6.04
CA GLU A 195 -2.19 -22.74 7.31
C GLU A 195 -2.74 -21.79 8.38
N ARG A 196 -3.22 -22.36 9.49
CA ARG A 196 -3.78 -21.60 10.61
C ARG A 196 -2.79 -20.52 11.08
N GLY A 197 -3.21 -19.25 10.97
CA GLY A 197 -2.39 -18.10 11.38
C GLY A 197 -1.67 -17.39 10.22
N ASP A 198 -1.68 -17.95 9.02
CA ASP A 198 -1.13 -17.32 7.81
C ASP A 198 -2.02 -16.15 7.34
N THR A 199 -1.45 -15.35 6.44
CA THR A 199 -2.16 -14.32 5.69
C THR A 199 -2.14 -14.64 4.20
N VAL A 200 -3.28 -14.52 3.52
CA VAL A 200 -3.38 -14.48 2.06
C VAL A 200 -3.49 -13.03 1.62
N LEU A 201 -2.50 -12.55 0.87
CA LEU A 201 -2.40 -11.16 0.43
C LEU A 201 -2.53 -11.08 -1.09
N LEU A 202 -3.54 -10.37 -1.58
CA LEU A 202 -3.58 -9.90 -2.97
C LEU A 202 -2.87 -8.55 -3.05
N SER A 203 -1.63 -8.52 -3.52
CA SER A 203 -0.88 -7.28 -3.79
C SER A 203 -0.10 -7.43 -5.11
N PRO A 204 -0.68 -7.00 -6.24
CA PRO A 204 -0.34 -7.54 -7.55
C PRO A 204 0.98 -7.04 -8.15
N ALA A 205 1.55 -5.94 -7.66
CA ALA A 205 2.71 -5.23 -8.22
C ALA A 205 2.60 -4.78 -9.70
N CYS A 206 1.56 -5.22 -10.39
CA CYS A 206 1.30 -5.00 -11.81
C CYS A 206 -0.07 -4.33 -12.04
N ALA A 207 -0.23 -3.75 -13.22
CA ALA A 207 -1.53 -3.27 -13.68
C ALA A 207 -2.47 -4.46 -13.96
N SER A 208 -3.79 -4.22 -13.91
CA SER A 208 -4.81 -5.27 -13.92
C SER A 208 -5.37 -5.61 -15.32
N PHE A 209 -4.89 -4.98 -16.38
CA PHE A 209 -5.60 -4.90 -17.68
C PHE A 209 -5.51 -6.15 -18.56
N ASP A 210 -4.82 -7.20 -18.13
CA ASP A 210 -4.78 -8.48 -18.82
C ASP A 210 -6.05 -9.29 -18.54
N LEU A 211 -6.33 -9.55 -17.26
CA LEU A 211 -7.42 -10.44 -16.84
C LEU A 211 -8.64 -9.69 -16.30
N PHE A 212 -8.53 -8.37 -16.08
CA PHE A 212 -9.55 -7.58 -15.39
C PHE A 212 -9.81 -6.24 -16.08
N GLN A 213 -11.01 -5.69 -15.86
CA GLN A 213 -11.37 -4.38 -16.40
C GLN A 213 -10.55 -3.25 -15.75
N ASN A 214 -10.31 -3.35 -14.44
CA ASN A 214 -9.54 -2.41 -13.64
C ASN A 214 -9.18 -3.04 -12.27
N TYR A 215 -8.50 -2.28 -11.40
CA TYR A 215 -8.08 -2.79 -10.09
C TYR A 215 -9.26 -3.05 -9.13
N GLU A 216 -10.38 -2.35 -9.30
CA GLU A 216 -11.59 -2.52 -8.47
C GLU A 216 -12.27 -3.84 -8.82
N ASP A 217 -12.43 -4.12 -10.12
CA ASP A 217 -12.90 -5.41 -10.63
C ASP A 217 -12.04 -6.57 -10.11
N ARG A 218 -10.71 -6.49 -10.25
CA ARG A 218 -9.79 -7.51 -9.70
C ARG A 218 -9.98 -7.75 -8.21
N GLY A 219 -10.09 -6.69 -7.41
CA GLY A 219 -10.28 -6.83 -5.97
C GLY A 219 -11.69 -7.28 -5.58
N ASN A 220 -12.71 -6.94 -6.36
CA ASN A 220 -14.07 -7.44 -6.17
C ASN A 220 -14.15 -8.94 -6.49
N GLN A 221 -13.53 -9.39 -7.58
CA GLN A 221 -13.42 -10.82 -7.89
C GLN A 221 -12.67 -11.60 -6.81
N PHE A 222 -11.65 -11.01 -6.19
CA PHE A 222 -10.97 -11.62 -5.04
C PHE A 222 -11.91 -11.76 -3.83
N LYS A 223 -12.66 -10.70 -3.48
CA LYS A 223 -13.66 -10.76 -2.40
C LYS A 223 -14.74 -11.79 -2.68
N GLU A 224 -15.27 -11.84 -3.91
CA GLU A 224 -16.28 -12.83 -4.32
C GLU A 224 -15.72 -14.26 -4.30
N ALA A 225 -14.49 -14.46 -4.78
CA ALA A 225 -13.84 -15.77 -4.72
C ALA A 225 -13.66 -16.25 -3.27
N ILE A 226 -13.32 -15.36 -2.33
CA ILE A 226 -13.21 -15.69 -0.90
C ILE A 226 -14.56 -16.06 -0.30
N LYS A 227 -15.64 -15.34 -0.65
CA LYS A 227 -16.99 -15.64 -0.16
C LYS A 227 -17.50 -17.01 -0.61
N ASN A 228 -16.96 -17.54 -1.70
CA ASN A 228 -17.32 -18.82 -2.30
C ASN A 228 -16.38 -19.98 -1.88
N LEU A 229 -15.53 -19.78 -0.87
CA LEU A 229 -14.67 -20.81 -0.28
C LEU A 229 -15.42 -21.71 0.71
#